data_AF-A0A3C1LBN2-F1
#
_entry.id   AF-A0A3C1LBN2-F1
#
_cell.length_a   1.000
_cell.length_b   1.000
_cell.length_c   1.000
_cell.angle_alpha   90.00
_cell.angle_beta   90.00
_cell.angle_gamma   90.00
#
_symmetry.space_group_name_H-M   'P 1'
#
loop_
_entity.id
_entity.type
_entity.pdbx_description
1 polymer ?
#
loop_
_entity_poly.entity_id
_entity_poly.type
_entity_poly.pdbx_seq_one_letter_code
_entity_poly.pdbx_strand_id
1 'polypeptide(L)'
;MKNEIILYQPGELAEHIEVRLEDETVWLTQTQMATLFGQTKQNVSLHINNCFKEGELEKRATVKEYLTVQIEGNRNVKRTIEYYNLNVIISVGYRVKSKQGTQFRIWATHVLRDYLLKGYALNQRMNRIENNYEDLSREVKQISLQLKTQELPTQGIFFDGQIFDAYAFASSLIKKAKKEIILIDNYLDESSLTHLSKKAKTVKVQLLTKSISKTLALDVKKANEQYGHFEIKELKTSHDRFLLIDQKELYHLGASLKDLGKKWFAFSKMDESTMNLILEQLKRELAI
;
A
#
# COMPACT_ATOMS: atom_id res chain seq x y z
N MET A 1 25.16 31.28 -22.00
CA MET A 1 25.29 30.13 -22.93
C MET A 1 24.38 30.41 -24.10
N LYS A 2 24.89 30.40 -25.34
CA LYS A 2 24.05 30.55 -26.54
C LYS A 2 23.27 29.25 -26.70
N ASN A 3 21.94 29.32 -26.77
CA ASN A 3 21.10 28.16 -27.03
C ASN A 3 21.14 27.88 -28.53
N GLU A 4 21.94 26.91 -28.95
CA GLU A 4 22.11 26.53 -30.36
C GLU A 4 21.41 25.19 -30.59
N ILE A 5 20.56 25.10 -31.63
CA ILE A 5 20.12 23.82 -32.16
C ILE A 5 20.99 23.51 -33.36
N ILE A 6 21.76 22.42 -33.28
CA ILE A 6 22.50 21.89 -34.43
C ILE A 6 21.48 21.19 -35.33
N LEU A 7 21.30 21.72 -36.54
CA LEU A 7 20.53 21.03 -37.56
C LEU A 7 21.38 19.90 -38.14
N TYR A 8 21.00 18.66 -37.82
CA TYR A 8 21.62 17.49 -38.42
C TYR A 8 21.21 17.39 -39.89
N GLN A 9 22.15 17.68 -40.81
CA GLN A 9 22.04 17.31 -42.21
C GLN A 9 22.93 16.07 -42.44
N PRO A 10 22.39 14.95 -42.95
CA PRO A 10 23.24 13.88 -43.44
C PRO A 10 23.91 14.36 -44.75
N GLY A 11 25.20 14.70 -44.69
CA GLY A 11 26.07 14.78 -45.86
C GLY A 11 26.47 16.18 -46.40
N GLU A 12 26.04 17.30 -45.82
CA GLU A 12 26.54 18.64 -46.20
C GLU A 12 26.84 19.52 -44.97
N LEU A 13 27.68 20.55 -45.18
CA LEU A 13 28.15 21.48 -44.14
C LEU A 13 26.97 22.06 -43.33
N ALA A 14 27.00 21.86 -42.02
CA ALA A 14 25.97 22.32 -41.09
C ALA A 14 25.87 23.86 -41.10
N GLU A 15 24.81 24.40 -41.72
CA GLU A 15 24.39 25.77 -41.44
C GLU A 15 23.87 25.85 -39.99
N HIS A 16 24.54 26.65 -39.17
CA HIS A 16 24.18 26.84 -37.77
C HIS A 16 23.05 27.85 -37.68
N ILE A 17 21.86 27.42 -37.24
CA ILE A 17 20.75 28.32 -36.94
C ILE A 17 20.73 28.55 -35.43
N GLU A 18 21.11 29.76 -35.01
CA GLU A 18 20.90 30.17 -33.62
C GLU A 18 19.39 30.19 -33.33
N VAL A 19 18.96 29.56 -32.24
CA VAL A 19 17.55 29.49 -31.88
C VAL A 19 17.30 30.16 -30.53
N ARG A 20 16.07 30.61 -30.31
CA ARG A 20 15.64 31.04 -28.99
C ARG A 20 14.81 29.94 -28.35
N LEU A 21 15.23 29.48 -27.17
CA LEU A 21 14.47 28.55 -26.32
C LEU A 21 13.88 29.34 -25.16
N GLU A 22 12.55 29.37 -25.08
CA GLU A 22 11.78 30.08 -24.05
C GLU A 22 10.43 29.40 -23.92
N ASP A 23 9.89 29.27 -22.69
CA ASP A 23 8.62 28.60 -22.39
C ASP A 23 8.51 27.17 -22.95
N GLU A 24 9.58 26.38 -22.80
CA GLU A 24 9.65 24.99 -23.28
C GLU A 24 9.40 24.83 -24.80
N THR A 25 9.51 25.91 -25.56
CA THR A 25 9.33 25.90 -27.02
C THR A 25 10.48 26.58 -27.74
N VAL A 26 10.56 26.32 -29.05
CA VAL A 26 11.56 26.89 -29.96
C VAL A 26 10.93 28.07 -30.67
N TRP A 27 11.66 29.17 -30.73
CA TRP A 27 11.25 30.41 -31.38
C TRP A 27 12.20 30.75 -32.54
N LEU A 28 11.64 30.90 -33.73
CA LEU A 28 12.37 31.28 -34.95
C LEU A 28 11.76 32.50 -35.62
N THR A 29 12.60 33.34 -36.22
CA THR A 29 12.17 34.40 -37.15
C THR A 29 11.84 33.81 -38.53
N GLN A 30 11.12 34.56 -39.37
CA GLN A 30 10.87 34.16 -40.76
C GLN A 30 12.14 33.89 -41.56
N THR A 31 13.21 34.67 -41.31
CA THR A 31 14.51 34.50 -41.97
C THR A 31 15.16 33.18 -41.54
N GLN A 32 15.12 32.85 -40.25
CA GLN A 32 15.66 31.57 -39.76
C GLN A 32 14.85 30.38 -40.30
N MET A 33 13.52 30.48 -40.38
CA MET A 33 12.69 29.45 -41.01
C MET A 33 12.98 29.30 -42.52
N ALA A 34 13.27 30.41 -43.21
CA ALA A 34 13.66 30.40 -44.61
C ALA A 34 14.97 29.62 -44.82
N THR A 35 15.97 29.86 -43.97
CA THR A 35 17.22 29.07 -43.94
C THR A 35 16.96 27.61 -43.60
N LEU A 36 16.21 27.33 -42.52
CA LEU A 36 15.87 25.98 -42.06
C LEU A 36 15.25 25.13 -43.15
N PHE A 37 14.31 25.70 -43.91
CA PHE A 37 13.57 24.97 -44.93
C PHE A 37 14.13 25.15 -46.34
N GLY A 38 15.24 25.87 -46.53
CA GLY A 38 15.80 26.16 -47.85
C GLY A 38 14.79 26.83 -48.78
N GLN A 39 14.10 27.86 -48.29
CA GLN A 39 13.04 28.59 -48.97
C GLN A 39 13.25 30.10 -48.88
N THR A 40 12.48 30.89 -49.64
CA THR A 40 12.50 32.34 -49.52
C THR A 40 11.68 32.81 -48.32
N LYS A 41 12.09 33.95 -47.72
CA LYS A 41 11.32 34.59 -46.64
C LYS A 41 9.88 34.88 -47.06
N GLN A 42 9.67 35.28 -48.32
CA GLN A 42 8.35 35.56 -48.88
C GLN A 42 7.47 34.31 -48.88
N ASN A 43 8.02 33.14 -49.25
CA ASN A 43 7.26 31.89 -49.25
C ASN A 43 6.90 31.45 -47.82
N VAL A 44 7.84 31.60 -46.88
CA VAL A 44 7.58 31.36 -45.45
C VAL A 44 6.46 32.29 -44.94
N SER A 45 6.54 33.59 -45.25
CA SER A 45 5.51 34.56 -44.87
C SER A 45 4.14 34.24 -45.46
N LEU A 46 4.09 33.79 -46.72
CA LEU A 46 2.86 33.31 -47.35
C LEU A 46 2.23 32.16 -46.56
N HIS A 47 3.02 31.14 -46.22
CA HIS A 47 2.51 29.98 -45.47
C HIS A 47 2.05 30.35 -44.06
N ILE A 48 2.79 31.21 -43.34
CA ILE A 48 2.38 31.72 -42.02
C ILE A 48 1.02 32.43 -42.10
N ASN A 49 0.86 33.34 -43.07
CA ASN A 49 -0.39 34.06 -43.25
C ASN A 49 -1.55 33.11 -43.58
N ASN A 50 -1.31 32.08 -44.38
CA ASN A 50 -2.32 31.05 -44.66
C ASN A 50 -2.70 30.27 -43.40
N CYS A 51 -1.75 29.89 -42.53
CA CYS A 51 -2.04 29.19 -41.27
C CYS A 51 -2.99 30.00 -40.38
N PHE A 52 -2.76 31.32 -40.28
CA PHE A 52 -3.63 32.21 -39.51
C PHE A 52 -4.99 32.44 -40.19
N LYS A 53 -5.01 32.60 -41.52
CA LYS A 53 -6.24 32.81 -42.30
C LYS A 53 -7.16 31.58 -42.25
N GLU A 54 -6.57 30.39 -42.28
CA GLU A 54 -7.29 29.11 -42.20
C GLU A 54 -7.73 28.77 -40.76
N GLY A 55 -7.28 29.53 -39.75
CA GLY A 55 -7.61 29.29 -38.36
C GLY A 55 -6.90 28.07 -37.76
N GLU A 56 -5.85 27.56 -38.41
CA GLU A 56 -5.04 26.45 -37.86
C GLU A 56 -4.32 26.88 -36.58
N LEU A 57 -3.86 28.14 -36.56
CA LEU A 57 -3.08 28.71 -35.46
C LEU A 57 -3.61 30.10 -35.08
N GLU A 58 -3.57 30.42 -33.80
CA GLU A 58 -3.89 31.76 -33.31
C GLU A 58 -2.63 32.63 -33.22
N LYS A 59 -2.63 33.79 -33.90
CA LYS A 59 -1.46 34.69 -33.95
C LYS A 59 -0.98 35.11 -32.54
N ARG A 60 -1.90 35.43 -31.63
CA ARG A 60 -1.56 35.90 -30.27
C ARG A 60 -0.85 34.85 -29.42
N ALA A 61 -1.13 33.57 -29.63
CA ALA A 61 -0.54 32.46 -28.87
C ALA A 61 0.77 31.94 -29.49
N THR A 62 1.05 32.30 -30.74
CA THR A 62 2.13 31.68 -31.53
C THR A 62 3.20 32.66 -32.02
N VAL A 63 2.97 33.96 -31.83
CA VAL A 63 3.91 35.03 -32.23
C VAL A 63 4.32 35.87 -31.02
N LYS A 64 5.62 36.09 -30.88
CA LYS A 64 6.21 37.03 -29.92
C LYS A 64 7.00 38.11 -30.64
N GLU A 65 6.94 39.32 -30.12
CA GLU A 65 7.68 40.47 -30.62
C GLU A 65 8.86 40.77 -29.71
N TYR A 66 10.08 40.79 -30.25
CA TYR A 66 11.28 41.15 -29.52
C TYR A 66 11.91 42.41 -30.10
N LEU A 67 12.34 43.31 -29.21
CA LEU A 67 13.10 44.50 -29.60
C LEU A 67 14.56 44.12 -29.84
N THR A 68 15.02 44.31 -31.07
CA THR A 68 16.41 44.11 -31.47
C THR A 68 17.01 45.46 -31.84
N VAL A 69 18.20 45.75 -31.30
CA VAL A 69 19.00 46.91 -31.70
C VAL A 69 19.94 46.44 -32.80
N GLN A 70 19.81 47.03 -33.99
CA GLN A 70 20.73 46.80 -35.10
C GLN A 70 21.51 48.09 -35.38
N ILE A 71 22.80 47.95 -35.66
CA ILE A 71 23.65 49.06 -36.06
C ILE A 71 23.56 49.19 -37.58
N GLU A 72 22.97 50.28 -38.08
CA GLU A 72 22.94 50.63 -39.50
C GLU A 72 23.79 51.89 -39.72
N GLY A 73 24.99 51.72 -40.30
CA GLY A 73 25.99 52.79 -40.38
C GLY A 73 26.46 53.23 -38.99
N ASN A 74 26.35 54.52 -38.67
CA ASN A 74 26.68 55.08 -37.36
C ASN A 74 25.47 55.20 -36.40
N ARG A 75 24.31 54.62 -36.72
CA ARG A 75 23.08 54.78 -35.91
C ARG A 75 22.58 53.44 -35.37
N ASN A 76 22.21 53.46 -34.09
CA ASN A 76 21.49 52.37 -33.44
C ASN A 76 20.00 52.49 -33.79
N VAL A 77 19.49 51.53 -34.56
CA VAL A 77 18.07 51.45 -34.93
C VAL A 77 17.42 50.32 -34.13
N LYS A 78 16.37 50.66 -33.38
CA LYS A 78 15.51 49.67 -32.70
C LYS A 78 14.47 49.17 -33.69
N ARG A 79 14.41 47.85 -33.92
CA ARG A 79 13.34 47.20 -34.68
C ARG A 79 12.68 46.14 -33.83
N THR A 80 11.36 46.06 -33.95
CA THR A 80 10.58 44.94 -33.43
C THR A 80 10.64 43.79 -34.44
N ILE A 81 11.10 42.63 -34.01
CA ILE A 81 11.18 41.42 -34.83
C ILE A 81 10.19 40.40 -34.29
N GLU A 82 9.33 39.88 -35.18
CA GLU A 82 8.43 38.78 -34.85
C GLU A 82 9.16 37.43 -34.84
N TYR A 83 8.90 36.65 -33.80
CA TYR A 83 9.34 35.28 -33.61
C TYR A 83 8.12 34.36 -33.54
N TYR A 84 8.28 33.17 -34.09
CA TYR A 84 7.22 32.19 -34.26
C TYR A 84 7.59 30.92 -33.52
N ASN A 85 6.64 30.37 -32.75
CA ASN A 85 6.88 29.19 -31.93
C ASN A 85 6.91 27.89 -32.75
N LEU A 86 7.18 26.78 -32.06
CA LEU A 86 7.29 25.45 -32.66
C LEU A 86 6.05 25.04 -33.48
N ASN A 87 4.84 25.44 -33.09
CA ASN A 87 3.62 25.08 -33.82
C ASN A 87 3.60 25.71 -35.22
N VAL A 88 4.00 26.98 -35.34
CA VAL A 88 4.13 27.64 -36.65
C VAL A 88 5.24 27.01 -37.46
N ILE A 89 6.39 26.71 -36.83
CA ILE A 89 7.54 26.08 -37.51
C ILE A 89 7.13 24.73 -38.08
N ILE A 90 6.41 23.89 -37.32
CA ILE A 90 5.89 22.61 -37.77
C ILE A 90 4.93 22.82 -38.94
N SER A 91 3.92 23.68 -38.79
CA SER A 91 2.92 23.89 -39.85
C SER A 91 3.55 24.36 -41.16
N VAL A 92 4.47 25.34 -41.10
CA VAL A 92 5.23 25.80 -42.26
C VAL A 92 6.08 24.67 -42.85
N GLY A 93 6.77 23.88 -42.01
CA GLY A 93 7.57 22.72 -42.43
C GLY A 93 6.76 21.66 -43.20
N TYR A 94 5.49 21.50 -42.88
CA TYR A 94 4.58 20.63 -43.62
C TYR A 94 4.09 21.23 -44.94
N ARG A 95 3.95 22.56 -45.02
CA ARG A 95 3.43 23.28 -46.20
C ARG A 95 4.49 23.65 -47.22
N VAL A 96 5.76 23.75 -46.84
CA VAL A 96 6.86 24.09 -47.76
C VAL A 96 7.28 22.93 -48.66
N LYS A 97 7.52 23.24 -49.94
CA LYS A 97 8.01 22.30 -50.95
C LYS A 97 9.52 22.46 -51.17
N SER A 98 10.31 21.78 -50.35
CA SER A 98 11.78 21.72 -50.49
C SER A 98 12.35 20.36 -50.06
N LYS A 99 13.63 20.11 -50.38
CA LYS A 99 14.34 18.91 -49.90
C LYS A 99 14.43 18.94 -48.37
N GLN A 100 14.78 20.09 -47.80
CA GLN A 100 14.86 20.30 -46.35
C GLN A 100 13.50 20.12 -45.66
N GLY A 101 12.41 20.64 -46.25
CA GLY A 101 11.06 20.41 -45.75
C GLY A 101 10.65 18.94 -45.78
N THR A 102 11.08 18.20 -46.82
CA THR A 102 10.87 16.75 -46.88
C THR A 102 11.61 16.01 -45.76
N GLN A 103 12.89 16.34 -45.53
CA GLN A 103 13.67 15.76 -44.43
C GLN A 103 13.07 16.09 -43.06
N PHE A 104 12.63 17.34 -42.87
CA PHE A 104 11.94 17.77 -41.65
C PHE A 104 10.68 16.93 -41.39
N ARG A 105 9.84 16.71 -42.42
CA ARG A 105 8.62 15.89 -42.26
C ARG A 105 8.94 14.43 -41.95
N ILE A 106 9.96 13.84 -42.57
CA ILE A 106 10.41 12.47 -42.28
C ILE A 106 10.84 12.38 -40.80
N TRP A 107 11.69 13.31 -40.37
CA TRP A 107 12.16 13.39 -38.99
C TRP A 107 11.00 13.59 -38.00
N ALA A 108 10.12 14.58 -38.23
CA ALA A 108 9.00 14.89 -37.35
C ALA A 108 8.02 13.71 -37.22
N THR A 109 7.75 13.02 -38.33
CA THR A 109 6.89 11.82 -38.35
C THR A 109 7.52 10.67 -37.56
N HIS A 110 8.83 10.47 -37.69
CA HIS A 110 9.56 9.46 -36.93
C HIS A 110 9.52 9.76 -35.42
N VAL A 111 9.80 11.01 -35.03
CA VAL A 111 9.73 11.45 -33.64
C VAL A 111 8.31 11.25 -33.07
N LEU A 112 7.28 11.69 -33.78
CA LEU A 112 5.89 11.50 -33.34
C LEU A 112 5.54 10.02 -33.14
N ARG A 113 5.90 9.16 -34.10
CA ARG A 113 5.68 7.71 -33.99
C ARG A 113 6.39 7.12 -32.77
N ASP A 114 7.64 7.49 -32.53
CA ASP A 114 8.41 7.01 -31.39
C ASP A 114 7.80 7.41 -30.06
N TYR A 115 7.35 8.68 -29.92
CA TYR A 115 6.68 9.14 -28.72
C TYR A 115 5.33 8.46 -28.51
N LEU A 116 4.56 8.19 -29.56
CA LEU A 116 3.30 7.44 -29.46
C LEU A 116 3.51 5.99 -29.00
N LEU A 117 4.50 5.29 -29.56
CA LEU A 117 4.81 3.91 -29.18
C LEU A 117 5.36 3.82 -27.75
N LYS A 118 6.29 4.71 -27.39
CA LYS A 118 6.83 4.80 -26.02
C LYS A 118 5.75 5.18 -25.02
N GLY A 119 4.90 6.15 -25.37
CA GLY A 119 3.76 6.57 -24.54
C GLY A 119 2.78 5.43 -24.28
N TYR A 120 2.45 4.65 -25.32
CA TYR A 120 1.61 3.45 -25.17
C TYR A 120 2.25 2.42 -24.23
N ALA A 121 3.53 2.11 -24.41
CA ALA A 121 4.25 1.17 -23.55
C ALA A 121 4.32 1.65 -22.08
N LEU A 122 4.54 2.95 -21.86
CA LEU A 122 4.53 3.55 -20.52
C LEU A 122 3.15 3.49 -19.88
N ASN A 123 2.08 3.82 -20.61
CA ASN A 123 0.71 3.74 -20.10
C ASN A 123 0.32 2.30 -19.74
N GLN A 124 0.68 1.31 -20.57
CA GLN A 124 0.46 -0.10 -20.22
C GLN A 124 1.18 -0.50 -18.94
N ARG A 125 2.43 -0.03 -18.75
CA ARG A 125 3.20 -0.29 -17.54
C ARG A 125 2.57 0.39 -16.32
N MET A 126 2.06 1.63 -16.47
CA MET A 126 1.39 2.37 -15.40
C MET A 126 0.13 1.63 -14.93
N ASN A 127 -0.74 1.21 -15.86
CA ASN A 127 -1.97 0.49 -15.54
C ASN A 127 -1.68 -0.82 -14.78
N ARG A 128 -0.60 -1.53 -15.13
CA ARG A 128 -0.18 -2.74 -14.40
C ARG A 128 0.25 -2.42 -12.97
N ILE A 129 0.98 -1.32 -12.77
CA ILE A 129 1.43 -0.89 -11.44
C ILE A 129 0.24 -0.46 -10.58
N GLU A 130 -0.72 0.27 -11.14
CA GLU A 130 -1.93 0.70 -10.44
C GLU A 130 -2.76 -0.50 -9.96
N ASN A 131 -3.02 -1.48 -10.84
CA ASN A 131 -3.74 -2.70 -10.45
C ASN A 131 -3.02 -3.45 -9.31
N ASN A 132 -1.70 -3.64 -9.42
CA ASN A 132 -0.92 -4.30 -8.38
C ASN A 132 -0.94 -3.51 -7.05
N TYR A 133 -0.95 -2.18 -7.12
CA TYR A 133 -1.05 -1.33 -5.94
C TYR A 133 -2.41 -1.45 -5.26
N GLU A 134 -3.51 -1.50 -6.02
CA GLU A 134 -4.85 -1.72 -5.46
C GLU A 134 -4.95 -3.07 -4.75
N ASP A 135 -4.41 -4.12 -5.36
CA ASP A 135 -4.39 -5.46 -4.78
C ASP A 135 -3.57 -5.49 -3.48
N LEU A 136 -2.35 -4.94 -3.51
CA LEU A 136 -1.50 -4.86 -2.32
C LEU A 136 -2.15 -4.02 -1.20
N SER A 137 -2.76 -2.89 -1.55
CA SER A 137 -3.47 -2.02 -0.60
C SER A 137 -4.62 -2.77 0.07
N ARG A 138 -5.36 -3.60 -0.69
CA ARG A 138 -6.43 -4.44 -0.16
C ARG A 138 -5.90 -5.45 0.85
N GLU A 139 -4.79 -6.13 0.54
CA GLU A 139 -4.15 -7.10 1.44
C GLU A 139 -3.63 -6.44 2.72
N VAL A 140 -2.92 -5.31 2.59
CA VAL A 140 -2.43 -4.54 3.75
C VAL A 140 -3.59 -4.08 4.63
N LYS A 141 -4.71 -3.66 4.04
CA LYS A 141 -5.91 -3.30 4.80
C LYS A 141 -6.46 -4.49 5.58
N GLN A 142 -6.50 -5.69 5.00
CA GLN A 142 -6.92 -6.90 5.72
C GLN A 142 -6.01 -7.20 6.91
N ILE A 143 -4.68 -7.13 6.72
CA ILE A 143 -3.71 -7.29 7.81
C ILE A 143 -3.94 -6.22 8.90
N SER A 144 -4.17 -4.97 8.51
CA SER A 144 -4.41 -3.88 9.47
C SER A 144 -5.69 -4.07 10.29
N LEU A 145 -6.73 -4.66 9.70
CA LEU A 145 -7.97 -5.01 10.40
C LEU A 145 -7.71 -6.12 11.41
N GLN A 146 -6.95 -7.15 11.03
CA GLN A 146 -6.54 -8.24 11.92
C GLN A 146 -5.66 -7.75 13.10
N LEU A 147 -4.82 -6.74 12.87
CA LEU A 147 -3.97 -6.16 13.92
C LEU A 147 -4.72 -5.17 14.84
N LYS A 148 -5.71 -4.42 14.33
CA LYS A 148 -6.49 -3.49 15.14
C LYS A 148 -7.43 -4.19 16.12
N THR A 149 -7.81 -5.42 15.86
CA THR A 149 -8.56 -6.26 16.81
C THR A 149 -7.66 -6.86 17.88
N GLN A 150 -6.75 -6.10 18.50
CA GLN A 150 -5.93 -6.47 19.67
C GLN A 150 -6.76 -6.79 20.94
N GLU A 151 -8.00 -7.25 20.79
CA GLU A 151 -8.54 -8.24 21.69
C GLU A 151 -7.80 -9.55 21.43
N LEU A 152 -7.55 -10.34 22.47
CA LEU A 152 -7.08 -11.71 22.29
C LEU A 152 -7.93 -12.37 21.20
N PRO A 153 -7.33 -13.10 20.24
CA PRO A 153 -8.08 -13.72 19.16
C PRO A 153 -9.31 -14.41 19.75
N THR A 154 -10.49 -14.04 19.28
CA THR A 154 -11.74 -14.66 19.76
C THR A 154 -11.85 -16.10 19.30
N GLN A 155 -11.06 -16.51 18.32
CA GLN A 155 -10.95 -17.90 17.88
C GLN A 155 -9.60 -18.11 17.20
N GLY A 156 -9.09 -19.34 17.25
CA GLY A 156 -7.85 -19.70 16.57
C GLY A 156 -7.56 -21.19 16.62
N ILE A 157 -6.60 -21.61 15.82
CA ILE A 157 -6.09 -22.99 15.77
C ILE A 157 -4.59 -22.93 16.07
N PHE A 158 -4.15 -23.75 17.01
CA PHE A 158 -2.74 -24.08 17.16
C PHE A 158 -2.47 -25.36 16.40
N PHE A 159 -1.40 -25.39 15.60
CA PHE A 159 -0.96 -26.55 14.82
C PHE A 159 0.03 -27.41 15.61
N ASP A 160 0.27 -28.63 15.11
CA ASP A 160 1.20 -29.59 15.71
C ASP A 160 2.59 -28.95 15.95
N GLY A 161 3.08 -29.04 17.19
CA GLY A 161 4.39 -28.53 17.58
C GLY A 161 4.41 -27.08 18.08
N GLN A 162 3.30 -26.33 17.98
CA GLN A 162 3.16 -24.97 18.55
C GLN A 162 2.94 -24.97 20.08
N ILE A 163 3.73 -25.77 20.80
CA ILE A 163 3.61 -25.98 22.24
C ILE A 163 3.82 -24.67 23.00
N PHE A 164 4.89 -23.94 22.67
CA PHE A 164 5.23 -22.69 23.37
C PHE A 164 4.21 -21.58 23.10
N ASP A 165 3.74 -21.44 21.86
CA ASP A 165 2.76 -20.42 21.49
C ASP A 165 1.42 -20.66 22.20
N ALA A 166 0.95 -21.91 22.20
CA ALA A 166 -0.27 -22.30 22.93
C ALA A 166 -0.12 -22.08 24.44
N TYR A 167 1.04 -22.40 25.01
CA TYR A 167 1.35 -22.16 26.41
C TYR A 167 1.43 -20.67 26.77
N ALA A 168 2.02 -19.84 25.90
CA ALA A 168 2.11 -18.40 26.06
C ALA A 168 0.72 -17.75 25.99
N PHE A 169 -0.12 -18.18 25.05
CA PHE A 169 -1.51 -17.76 24.93
C PHE A 169 -2.30 -18.06 26.21
N ALA A 170 -2.34 -19.32 26.66
CA ALA A 170 -3.03 -19.66 27.91
C ALA A 170 -2.42 -18.95 29.13
N SER A 171 -1.10 -18.74 29.17
CA SER A 171 -0.46 -17.94 30.22
C SER A 171 -0.96 -16.49 30.24
N SER A 172 -1.19 -15.88 29.07
CA SER A 172 -1.69 -14.50 28.97
C SER A 172 -3.12 -14.38 29.50
N LEU A 173 -3.97 -15.39 29.22
CA LEU A 173 -5.33 -15.49 29.75
C LEU A 173 -5.34 -15.58 31.28
N ILE A 174 -4.53 -16.49 31.84
CA ILE A 174 -4.43 -16.69 33.29
C ILE A 174 -3.94 -15.42 34.00
N LYS A 175 -2.96 -14.71 33.41
CA LYS A 175 -2.42 -13.45 33.96
C LYS A 175 -3.42 -12.28 33.91
N LYS A 176 -4.40 -12.33 33.00
CA LYS A 176 -5.43 -11.28 32.85
C LYS A 176 -6.47 -11.31 33.99
N ALA A 177 -6.69 -12.47 34.60
CA ALA A 177 -7.67 -12.65 35.67
C ALA A 177 -7.36 -11.79 36.90
N LYS A 178 -8.39 -11.12 37.45
CA LYS A 178 -8.26 -10.25 38.64
C LYS A 178 -8.98 -10.77 39.88
N LYS A 179 -10.05 -11.54 39.71
CA LYS A 179 -10.91 -12.04 40.78
C LYS A 179 -10.93 -13.56 40.83
N GLU A 180 -11.31 -14.21 39.73
CA GLU A 180 -11.49 -15.65 39.71
C GLU A 180 -11.23 -16.29 38.35
N ILE A 181 -10.81 -17.55 38.40
CA ILE A 181 -10.65 -18.44 37.25
C ILE A 181 -11.43 -19.72 37.57
N ILE A 182 -12.32 -20.14 36.66
CA ILE A 182 -12.98 -21.44 36.73
C ILE A 182 -12.46 -22.27 35.56
N LEU A 183 -11.81 -23.39 35.86
CA LEU A 183 -11.31 -24.31 34.84
C LEU A 183 -12.10 -25.61 34.92
N ILE A 184 -12.74 -25.95 33.81
CA ILE A 184 -13.38 -27.25 33.58
C ILE A 184 -12.43 -28.05 32.71
N ASP A 185 -11.84 -29.11 33.25
CA ASP A 185 -10.98 -30.03 32.51
C ASP A 185 -10.94 -31.39 33.21
N ASN A 186 -11.15 -32.46 32.47
CA ASN A 186 -11.18 -33.83 32.99
C ASN A 186 -9.78 -34.47 33.09
N TYR A 187 -8.74 -33.78 32.64
CA TYR A 187 -7.39 -34.33 32.56
C TYR A 187 -6.36 -33.46 33.28
N LEU A 188 -6.74 -32.89 34.43
CA LEU A 188 -5.86 -32.05 35.25
C LEU A 188 -4.72 -32.84 35.89
N ASP A 189 -3.54 -32.22 35.92
CA ASP A 189 -2.32 -32.73 36.56
C ASP A 189 -1.46 -31.58 37.14
N GLU A 190 -0.28 -31.92 37.68
CA GLU A 190 0.69 -30.97 38.21
C GLU A 190 1.07 -29.87 37.21
N SER A 191 1.17 -30.20 35.91
CA SER A 191 1.53 -29.23 34.88
C SER A 191 0.45 -28.15 34.71
N SER A 192 -0.82 -28.56 34.80
CA SER A 192 -1.98 -27.67 34.75
C SER A 192 -1.99 -26.72 35.95
N LEU A 193 -1.71 -27.25 37.16
CA LEU A 193 -1.58 -26.44 38.38
C LEU A 193 -0.42 -25.45 38.29
N THR A 194 0.74 -25.89 37.79
CA THR A 194 1.92 -25.06 37.59
C THR A 194 1.62 -23.91 36.62
N HIS A 195 0.87 -24.17 35.56
CA HIS A 195 0.45 -23.12 34.63
C HIS A 195 -0.48 -22.10 35.31
N LEU A 196 -1.49 -22.57 36.04
CA LEU A 196 -2.45 -21.72 36.76
C LEU A 196 -1.81 -20.92 37.91
N SER A 197 -0.70 -21.40 38.47
CA SER A 197 0.06 -20.69 39.51
C SER A 197 0.59 -19.32 39.07
N LYS A 198 0.63 -19.05 37.76
CA LYS A 198 0.99 -17.74 37.18
C LYS A 198 -0.05 -16.63 37.41
N LYS A 199 -1.21 -16.97 38.00
CA LYS A 199 -2.25 -16.00 38.39
C LYS A 199 -1.72 -14.99 39.42
N ALA A 200 -2.43 -13.87 39.56
CA ALA A 200 -2.20 -12.98 40.69
C ALA A 200 -2.57 -13.67 42.02
N LYS A 201 -1.83 -13.39 43.10
CA LYS A 201 -2.00 -14.07 44.40
C LYS A 201 -3.43 -13.99 44.95
N THR A 202 -4.15 -12.90 44.66
CA THR A 202 -5.52 -12.65 45.12
C THR A 202 -6.60 -13.41 44.33
N VAL A 203 -6.25 -14.01 43.20
CA VAL A 203 -7.21 -14.66 42.29
C VAL A 203 -7.57 -16.05 42.82
N LYS A 204 -8.86 -16.34 42.92
CA LYS A 204 -9.40 -17.66 43.27
C LYS A 204 -9.43 -18.56 42.04
N VAL A 205 -8.95 -19.79 42.15
CA VAL A 205 -9.04 -20.80 41.08
C VAL A 205 -9.96 -21.92 41.53
N GLN A 206 -11.01 -22.18 40.76
CA GLN A 206 -11.88 -23.34 40.93
C GLN A 206 -11.59 -24.35 39.81
N LEU A 207 -11.17 -25.55 40.20
CA LEU A 207 -10.88 -26.67 39.32
C LEU A 207 -12.06 -27.63 39.34
N LEU A 208 -12.69 -27.85 38.19
CA LEU A 208 -13.81 -28.76 38.01
C LEU A 208 -13.35 -29.93 37.12
N THR A 209 -13.33 -31.14 37.68
CA THR A 209 -12.89 -32.36 36.98
C THR A 209 -13.82 -33.53 37.29
N LYS A 210 -13.93 -34.49 36.36
CA LYS A 210 -14.76 -35.70 36.52
C LYS A 210 -14.44 -36.54 37.74
N SER A 211 -13.17 -36.64 38.13
CA SER A 211 -12.76 -37.39 39.32
C SER A 211 -11.52 -36.77 39.96
N ILE A 212 -11.47 -36.80 41.29
CA ILE A 212 -10.35 -36.28 42.06
C ILE A 212 -9.48 -37.46 42.50
N SER A 213 -8.32 -37.62 41.88
CA SER A 213 -7.34 -38.62 42.31
C SER A 213 -6.68 -38.19 43.62
N LYS A 214 -6.18 -39.17 44.40
CA LYS A 214 -5.43 -38.89 45.64
C LYS A 214 -4.20 -38.02 45.39
N THR A 215 -3.54 -38.20 44.24
CA THR A 215 -2.37 -37.40 43.84
C THR A 215 -2.76 -35.96 43.57
N LEU A 216 -3.80 -35.73 42.75
CA LEU A 216 -4.27 -34.38 42.42
C LEU A 216 -4.73 -33.61 43.66
N ALA A 217 -5.39 -34.28 44.61
CA ALA A 217 -5.76 -33.66 45.89
C ALA A 217 -4.54 -33.22 46.71
N LEU A 218 -3.47 -34.02 46.74
CA LEU A 218 -2.21 -33.66 47.39
C LEU A 218 -1.49 -32.52 46.67
N ASP A 219 -1.51 -32.51 45.34
CA ASP A 219 -0.87 -31.46 44.54
C ASP A 219 -1.58 -30.12 44.72
N VAL A 220 -2.91 -30.09 44.79
CA VAL A 220 -3.69 -28.89 45.12
C VAL A 220 -3.38 -28.40 46.53
N LYS A 221 -3.24 -29.32 47.51
CA LYS A 221 -2.86 -28.96 48.87
C LYS A 221 -1.48 -28.28 48.91
N LYS A 222 -0.48 -28.86 48.22
CA LYS A 222 0.86 -28.26 48.10
C LYS A 222 0.84 -26.92 47.37
N ALA A 223 0.08 -26.80 46.28
CA ALA A 223 -0.07 -25.54 45.56
C ALA A 223 -0.66 -24.43 46.45
N ASN A 224 -1.59 -24.79 47.33
CA ASN A 224 -2.18 -23.86 48.29
C ASN A 224 -1.22 -23.37 49.37
N GLU A 225 -0.21 -24.15 49.76
CA GLU A 225 0.81 -23.74 50.73
C GLU A 225 1.67 -22.57 50.19
N GLN A 226 1.92 -22.51 48.88
CA GLN A 226 2.76 -21.48 48.25
C GLN A 226 1.98 -20.37 47.54
N TYR A 227 0.94 -20.73 46.77
CA TYR A 227 0.23 -19.82 45.86
C TYR A 227 -1.17 -19.46 46.35
N GLY A 228 -1.77 -20.29 47.21
CA GLY A 228 -3.09 -20.10 47.81
C GLY A 228 -4.26 -20.05 46.82
N HIS A 229 -5.48 -20.17 47.37
CA HIS A 229 -6.76 -19.97 46.67
C HIS A 229 -7.07 -20.93 45.52
N PHE A 230 -6.58 -22.16 45.57
CA PHE A 230 -7.04 -23.26 44.70
C PHE A 230 -8.12 -24.08 45.42
N GLU A 231 -9.26 -24.25 44.78
CA GLU A 231 -10.33 -25.15 45.20
C GLU A 231 -10.57 -26.18 44.09
N ILE A 232 -10.77 -27.44 44.46
CA ILE A 232 -11.07 -28.52 43.53
C ILE A 232 -12.43 -29.14 43.88
N LYS A 233 -13.28 -29.33 42.87
CA LYS A 233 -14.60 -29.96 43.00
C LYS A 233 -14.81 -30.97 41.88
N GLU A 234 -15.64 -31.98 42.16
CA GLU A 234 -16.00 -33.01 41.19
C GLU A 234 -17.17 -32.55 40.32
N LEU A 235 -17.05 -32.70 39.00
CA LEU A 235 -18.10 -32.38 38.02
C LEU A 235 -18.19 -33.52 36.98
N LYS A 236 -19.24 -34.34 37.05
CA LYS A 236 -19.36 -35.58 36.25
C LYS A 236 -19.93 -35.39 34.85
N THR A 237 -20.53 -34.24 34.59
CA THR A 237 -21.46 -33.96 33.48
C THR A 237 -20.80 -33.27 32.29
N SER A 238 -19.62 -32.64 32.47
CA SER A 238 -18.92 -31.94 31.39
C SER A 238 -17.83 -32.82 30.76
N HIS A 239 -17.85 -32.92 29.43
CA HIS A 239 -16.76 -33.53 28.64
C HIS A 239 -15.81 -32.50 28.06
N ASP A 240 -16.33 -31.31 27.74
CA ASP A 240 -15.59 -30.23 27.12
C ASP A 240 -14.79 -29.42 28.14
N ARG A 241 -13.81 -28.68 27.63
CA ARG A 241 -12.85 -27.94 28.44
C ARG A 241 -13.12 -26.46 28.32
N PHE A 242 -13.39 -25.84 29.45
CA PHE A 242 -13.77 -24.44 29.53
C PHE A 242 -12.88 -23.71 30.52
N LEU A 243 -12.48 -22.50 30.15
CA LEU A 243 -11.75 -21.58 31.00
C LEU A 243 -12.57 -20.31 31.13
N LEU A 244 -13.10 -20.08 32.33
CA LEU A 244 -13.83 -18.88 32.70
C LEU A 244 -12.90 -17.90 33.42
N ILE A 245 -12.96 -16.63 33.06
CA ILE A 245 -12.15 -15.56 33.65
C ILE A 245 -13.09 -14.47 34.16
N ASP A 246 -13.03 -14.21 35.47
CA ASP A 246 -13.76 -13.13 36.16
C ASP A 246 -15.28 -13.08 35.89
N GLN A 247 -15.90 -14.20 35.51
CA GLN A 247 -17.30 -14.29 35.04
C GLN A 247 -17.65 -13.32 33.90
N LYS A 248 -16.65 -12.98 33.08
CA LYS A 248 -16.80 -12.06 31.95
C LYS A 248 -16.36 -12.65 30.63
N GLU A 249 -15.39 -13.56 30.67
CA GLU A 249 -14.87 -14.19 29.47
C GLU A 249 -14.91 -15.71 29.64
N LEU A 250 -15.48 -16.40 28.66
CA LEU A 250 -15.53 -17.84 28.56
C LEU A 250 -14.72 -18.28 27.34
N TYR A 251 -13.76 -19.16 27.54
CA TYR A 251 -12.97 -19.78 26.48
C TYR A 251 -13.24 -21.29 26.45
N HIS A 252 -13.55 -21.82 25.27
CA HIS A 252 -13.55 -23.24 24.98
C HIS A 252 -12.18 -23.65 24.44
N LEU A 253 -11.61 -24.72 25.00
CA LEU A 253 -10.30 -25.24 24.62
C LEU A 253 -10.45 -26.66 24.07
N GLY A 254 -10.04 -26.88 22.82
CA GLY A 254 -10.03 -28.21 22.20
C GLY A 254 -9.02 -29.18 22.82
N ALA A 255 -8.07 -28.69 23.62
CA ALA A 255 -7.05 -29.48 24.31
C ALA A 255 -7.01 -29.15 25.81
N SER A 256 -6.55 -30.13 26.59
CA SER A 256 -6.27 -29.93 28.02
C SER A 256 -5.07 -29.01 28.21
N LEU A 257 -5.04 -28.25 29.31
CA LEU A 257 -3.90 -27.38 29.63
C LEU A 257 -2.57 -28.15 29.65
N LYS A 258 -2.57 -29.43 30.02
CA LYS A 258 -1.37 -30.28 30.02
C LYS A 258 -0.85 -30.68 28.63
N ASP A 259 -1.69 -30.58 27.60
CA ASP A 259 -1.44 -31.07 26.24
C ASP A 259 -1.47 -29.96 25.17
N LEU A 260 -1.47 -28.69 25.58
CA LEU A 260 -1.49 -27.54 24.67
C LEU A 260 -0.38 -27.63 23.62
N GLY A 261 -0.77 -27.61 22.34
CA GLY A 261 0.13 -27.58 21.18
C GLY A 261 0.87 -28.90 20.88
N LYS A 262 0.65 -29.98 21.64
CA LYS A 262 1.18 -31.32 21.31
C LYS A 262 0.54 -31.90 20.05
N LYS A 263 -0.74 -31.61 19.87
CA LYS A 263 -1.53 -31.88 18.67
C LYS A 263 -2.35 -30.64 18.34
N TRP A 264 -2.74 -30.50 17.08
CA TRP A 264 -3.57 -29.41 16.62
C TRP A 264 -4.88 -29.35 17.40
N PHE A 265 -5.24 -28.15 17.86
CA PHE A 265 -6.48 -27.91 18.59
C PHE A 265 -6.98 -26.49 18.32
N ALA A 266 -8.30 -26.34 18.36
CA ALA A 266 -8.96 -25.05 18.26
C ALA A 266 -9.26 -24.48 19.64
N PHE A 267 -9.29 -23.15 19.75
CA PHE A 267 -9.88 -22.44 20.89
C PHE A 267 -10.86 -21.39 20.38
N SER A 268 -11.87 -21.08 21.20
CA SER A 268 -12.86 -20.06 20.90
C SER A 268 -13.34 -19.35 22.17
N LYS A 269 -13.41 -18.02 22.13
CA LYS A 269 -14.06 -17.16 23.11
C LYS A 269 -15.55 -17.17 22.80
N MET A 270 -16.32 -17.71 23.73
CA MET A 270 -17.77 -17.76 23.62
C MET A 270 -18.41 -16.42 24.00
N ASP A 271 -19.61 -16.21 23.51
CA ASP A 271 -20.45 -15.05 23.78
C ASP A 271 -21.01 -15.07 25.20
N GLU A 272 -21.46 -13.89 25.66
CA GLU A 272 -21.95 -13.68 27.02
C GLU A 272 -23.22 -14.50 27.33
N SER A 273 -24.10 -14.73 26.34
CA SER A 273 -25.28 -15.59 26.51
C SER A 273 -24.89 -17.03 26.84
N THR A 274 -23.98 -17.62 26.08
CA THR A 274 -23.48 -18.98 26.33
C THR A 274 -22.79 -19.08 27.68
N MET A 275 -22.00 -18.06 28.05
CA MET A 275 -21.37 -17.98 29.37
C MET A 275 -22.39 -18.02 30.51
N ASN A 276 -23.47 -17.22 30.42
CA ASN A 276 -24.50 -17.19 31.44
C ASN A 276 -25.22 -18.54 31.58
N LEU A 277 -25.49 -19.23 30.48
CA LEU A 277 -26.07 -20.58 30.50
C LEU A 277 -25.17 -21.60 31.20
N ILE A 278 -23.86 -21.58 30.92
CA ILE A 278 -22.91 -22.47 31.60
C ILE A 278 -22.83 -22.13 33.09
N LEU A 279 -22.76 -20.84 33.45
CA LEU A 279 -22.76 -20.40 34.84
C LEU A 279 -24.01 -20.84 35.61
N GLU A 280 -25.19 -20.74 34.99
CA GLU A 280 -26.43 -21.25 35.60
C GLU A 280 -26.39 -22.77 35.78
N GLN A 281 -25.91 -23.53 34.79
CA GLN A 281 -25.80 -24.97 34.89
C GLN A 281 -24.83 -25.38 36.00
N LEU A 282 -23.68 -24.71 36.11
CA LEU A 282 -22.71 -24.95 37.18
C LEU A 282 -23.30 -24.67 38.56
N LYS A 283 -24.09 -23.60 38.73
CA LYS A 283 -24.77 -23.30 40.00
C LYS A 283 -25.76 -24.41 40.38
N ARG A 284 -26.52 -24.93 39.42
CA ARG A 284 -27.48 -26.02 39.64
C ARG A 284 -26.80 -27.33 40.05
N GLU A 285 -25.68 -27.67 39.43
CA GLU A 285 -25.00 -28.95 39.67
C GLU A 285 -24.07 -28.94 40.90
N LEU A 286 -23.50 -27.78 41.24
CA LEU A 286 -22.57 -27.66 42.38
C LEU A 286 -23.25 -27.26 43.69
N ALA A 287 -24.58 -27.07 43.69
CA ALA A 287 -25.40 -26.64 44.83
C ALA A 287 -24.77 -25.46 45.60
N ILE A 288 -24.82 -24.26 44.99
CA ILE A 288 -24.65 -22.97 45.67
C ILE A 288 -26.00 -22.25 45.66
#